data_AF-A0A9E0WNT5-F1
#
_entry.id   AF-A0A9E0WNT5-F1
#
_cell.length_a   1.000
_cell.length_b   1.000
_cell.length_c   1.000
_cell.angle_alpha   90.00
_cell.angle_beta   90.00
_cell.angle_gamma   90.00
#
_symmetry.space_group_name_H-M   'P 1'
#
loop_
_entity.id
_entity.type
_entity.pdbx_description
1 polymer ?
#
loop_
_entity_poly.entity_id
_entity_poly.type
_entity_poly.pdbx_seq_one_letter_code
_entity_poly.pdbx_strand_id
1 'polypeptide(L)'
;MKLKHFLNLEWKQFFRSASFNKSIGIKILMVFFALYFIVMFLMMGVALYPMLKEIYPDQDPLVIVNSYLFFYILGDMLMRFFLQKLPVMSVKPLLTLPVKRRKVVHYVLGKSAFSFFNFLPLFAFVPFSIVLLFQGYPKVSILFWFLAIVVTTLIINFLNFIIESFSSERELSFLPIIAFAGTLFALNHFQIISFTDIVSNGFNAIYNNPLFITVPLLILIGLYLVNFKMLKSKLYLDSSLKTKATVVNASSMEWTKRFGDIAPFMQLDLKLIWRNKRPRSTVFILIIGLLYGLFFYPNPQFSDSPMVFGFVGIFVTGIFLINFGQFIPAWDSGYYKMLMSQNIKYEQYLKSKYTLMILSVVIMFVLSIPYVYFGWKILAAHFAAAIYNIGVNSYVIMFGGSFNRKKIDLNQRAALNYQGTGAVQWIIGIPLMLLPAAIFGLTAYFVSFEVGLLTLIVLGVIGILLHQKLIKFITQKYLDSKYKMIDAFNQD
;
A
#
# COMPACT_ATOMS: atom_id res chain seq x y z
N MET A 1 36.54 3.37 -1.91
CA MET A 1 35.35 4.26 -2.01
C MET A 1 35.13 5.01 -0.70
N LYS A 2 35.03 6.35 -0.76
CA LYS A 2 34.62 7.22 0.38
C LYS A 2 33.10 7.44 0.35
N LEU A 3 32.49 7.86 1.46
CA LEU A 3 31.04 8.13 1.56
C LEU A 3 30.54 9.10 0.46
N LYS A 4 31.33 10.15 0.18
CA LYS A 4 31.08 11.12 -0.91
C LYS A 4 30.91 10.46 -2.29
N HIS A 5 31.59 9.35 -2.54
CA HIS A 5 31.51 8.66 -3.82
C HIS A 5 30.19 7.88 -3.95
N PHE A 6 29.64 7.34 -2.85
CA PHE A 6 28.31 6.72 -2.87
C PHE A 6 27.21 7.73 -3.17
N LEU A 7 27.25 8.91 -2.52
CA LEU A 7 26.30 9.98 -2.77
C LEU A 7 26.34 10.48 -4.23
N ASN A 8 27.53 10.54 -4.85
CA ASN A 8 27.67 10.89 -6.26
C ASN A 8 27.05 9.84 -7.19
N LEU A 9 27.23 8.54 -6.88
CA LEU A 9 26.59 7.47 -7.65
C LEU A 9 25.06 7.55 -7.58
N GLU A 10 24.49 7.92 -6.44
CA GLU A 10 23.04 8.12 -6.32
C GLU A 10 22.54 9.29 -7.15
N TRP A 11 23.22 10.43 -7.10
CA TRP A 11 22.88 11.58 -7.94
C TRP A 11 22.94 11.22 -9.43
N LYS A 12 23.95 10.47 -9.84
CA LYS A 12 24.06 9.94 -11.21
C LYS A 12 22.95 8.95 -11.54
N GLN A 13 22.60 8.04 -10.63
CA GLN A 13 21.51 7.08 -10.80
C GLN A 13 20.16 7.80 -10.97
N PHE A 14 19.89 8.81 -10.16
CA PHE A 14 18.66 9.58 -10.21
C PHE A 14 18.45 10.22 -11.59
N PHE A 15 19.46 10.91 -12.12
CA PHE A 15 19.40 11.54 -13.43
C PHE A 15 19.46 10.59 -14.62
N ARG A 16 20.21 9.49 -14.50
CA ARG A 16 20.37 8.51 -15.59
C ARG A 16 19.27 7.45 -15.62
N SER A 17 18.37 7.44 -14.63
CA SER A 17 17.24 6.50 -14.61
C SER A 17 16.35 6.73 -15.84
N ALA A 18 15.96 5.66 -16.53
CA ALA A 18 15.05 5.74 -17.69
C ALA A 18 13.69 6.37 -17.34
N SER A 19 13.32 6.35 -16.04
CA SER A 19 12.17 7.06 -15.49
C SER A 19 12.31 8.58 -15.46
N PHE A 20 13.53 9.13 -15.52
CA PHE A 20 13.74 10.57 -15.44
C PHE A 20 13.06 11.31 -16.61
N ASN A 21 13.04 10.73 -17.81
CA ASN A 21 12.42 11.31 -19.00
C ASN A 21 10.95 10.91 -19.23
N LYS A 22 10.44 9.85 -18.58
CA LYS A 22 9.12 9.25 -18.92
C LYS A 22 7.95 9.65 -18.01
N SER A 23 8.16 10.39 -16.91
CA SER A 23 7.08 10.65 -15.96
C SER A 23 7.14 12.00 -15.24
N ILE A 24 7.20 13.10 -15.99
CA ILE A 24 7.14 14.46 -15.44
C ILE A 24 5.88 14.63 -14.55
N GLY A 25 4.70 14.17 -15.00
CA GLY A 25 3.46 14.24 -14.21
C GLY A 25 3.54 13.51 -12.86
N ILE A 26 4.18 12.32 -12.81
CA ILE A 26 4.37 11.59 -11.54
C ILE A 26 5.32 12.37 -10.62
N LYS A 27 6.35 13.02 -11.15
CA LYS A 27 7.27 13.84 -10.36
C LYS A 27 6.58 15.08 -9.79
N ILE A 28 5.79 15.77 -10.61
CA ILE A 28 4.98 16.92 -10.15
C ILE A 28 4.06 16.47 -9.02
N LEU A 29 3.36 15.34 -9.20
CA LEU A 29 2.48 14.78 -8.18
C LEU A 29 3.24 14.42 -6.88
N MET A 30 4.42 13.80 -6.97
CA MET A 30 5.25 13.48 -5.80
C MET A 30 5.74 14.73 -5.07
N VAL A 31 6.20 15.75 -5.80
CA VAL A 31 6.62 17.03 -5.20
C VAL A 31 5.44 17.74 -4.56
N PHE A 32 4.28 17.77 -5.24
CA PHE A 32 3.04 18.33 -4.71
C PHE A 32 2.65 17.66 -3.39
N PHE A 33 2.60 16.32 -3.33
CA PHE A 33 2.30 15.60 -2.09
C PHE A 33 3.34 15.86 -1.01
N ALA A 34 4.63 15.91 -1.35
CA ALA A 34 5.69 16.21 -0.39
C ALA A 34 5.50 17.62 0.22
N LEU A 35 5.27 18.63 -0.62
CA LEU A 35 5.00 20.01 -0.17
C LEU A 35 3.70 20.09 0.65
N TYR A 36 2.64 19.41 0.21
CA TYR A 36 1.37 19.32 0.93
C TYR A 36 1.59 18.76 2.36
N PHE A 37 2.30 17.65 2.50
CA PHE A 37 2.60 17.08 3.82
C PHE A 37 3.48 18.00 4.66
N ILE A 38 4.49 18.66 4.07
CA ILE A 38 5.34 19.62 4.79
C ILE A 38 4.48 20.76 5.36
N VAL A 39 3.62 21.37 4.54
CA VAL A 39 2.75 22.47 4.96
C VAL A 39 1.76 22.00 6.04
N MET A 40 1.13 20.84 5.87
CA MET A 40 0.22 20.27 6.87
C MET A 40 0.90 20.03 8.22
N PHE A 41 2.11 19.46 8.24
CA PHE A 41 2.85 19.21 9.48
C PHE A 41 3.32 20.52 10.14
N LEU A 42 3.76 21.51 9.35
CA LEU A 42 4.11 22.83 9.87
C LEU A 42 2.92 23.53 10.52
N MET A 43 1.76 23.55 9.84
CA MET A 43 0.53 24.11 10.39
C MET A 43 0.11 23.38 11.66
N MET A 44 0.14 22.04 11.64
CA MET A 44 -0.14 21.22 12.81
C MET A 44 0.77 21.58 13.98
N GLY A 45 2.09 21.69 13.76
CA GLY A 45 3.06 22.03 14.80
C GLY A 45 2.80 23.37 15.49
N VAL A 46 2.43 24.40 14.72
CA VAL A 46 2.11 25.73 15.27
C VAL A 46 0.75 25.73 15.96
N ALA A 47 -0.26 25.09 15.35
CA ALA A 47 -1.63 25.09 15.84
C ALA A 47 -1.86 24.14 17.04
N LEU A 48 -0.95 23.19 17.30
CA LEU A 48 -1.13 22.16 18.32
C LEU A 48 -1.30 22.76 19.72
N TYR A 49 -0.45 23.72 20.10
CA TYR A 49 -0.53 24.34 21.42
C TYR A 49 -1.85 25.09 21.66
N PRO A 50 -2.28 26.06 20.83
CA PRO A 50 -3.54 26.76 21.04
C PRO A 50 -4.75 25.83 20.97
N MET A 51 -4.76 24.87 20.03
CA MET A 51 -5.84 23.88 19.92
C MET A 51 -5.97 23.04 21.20
N LEU A 52 -4.85 22.58 21.77
CA LEU A 52 -4.87 21.81 23.00
C LEU A 52 -5.33 22.65 24.19
N LYS A 53 -4.99 23.94 24.24
CA LYS A 53 -5.49 24.84 25.29
C LYS A 53 -6.98 25.16 25.17
N GLU A 54 -7.53 25.15 23.96
CA GLU A 54 -8.97 25.33 23.74
C GLU A 54 -9.76 24.07 24.16
N ILE A 55 -9.27 22.88 23.81
CA ILE A 55 -9.94 21.60 24.12
C ILE A 55 -9.75 21.21 25.60
N TYR A 56 -8.55 21.43 26.15
CA TYR A 56 -8.18 21.07 27.53
C TYR A 56 -7.59 22.29 28.27
N PRO A 57 -8.42 23.24 28.72
CA PRO A 57 -7.94 24.50 29.31
C PRO A 57 -7.02 24.32 30.52
N ASP A 58 -7.35 23.34 31.37
CA ASP A 58 -6.71 23.12 32.67
C ASP A 58 -5.48 22.19 32.61
N GLN A 59 -5.18 21.62 31.44
CA GLN A 59 -4.05 20.71 31.29
C GLN A 59 -2.87 21.40 30.58
N ASP A 60 -1.66 20.90 30.86
CA ASP A 60 -0.44 21.32 30.19
C ASP A 60 -0.38 20.69 28.78
N PRO A 61 -0.32 21.50 27.70
CA PRO A 61 -0.27 20.98 26.33
C PRO A 61 0.88 20.00 26.06
N LEU A 62 2.04 20.17 26.69
CA LEU A 62 3.17 19.26 26.54
C LEU A 62 2.86 17.89 27.13
N VAL A 63 2.22 17.84 28.30
CA VAL A 63 1.82 16.59 28.95
C VAL A 63 0.77 15.85 28.11
N ILE A 64 -0.17 16.59 27.51
CA ILE A 64 -1.15 16.00 26.60
C ILE A 64 -0.44 15.43 25.37
N VAL A 65 0.47 16.17 24.73
CA VAL A 65 1.25 15.65 23.59
C VAL A 65 1.99 14.37 23.98
N ASN A 66 2.59 14.32 25.16
CA ASN A 66 3.29 13.12 25.66
C ASN A 66 2.37 11.90 25.79
N SER A 67 1.09 12.10 26.18
CA SER A 67 0.10 11.01 26.19
C SER A 67 -0.22 10.45 24.80
N TYR A 68 -0.17 11.29 23.76
CA TYR A 68 -0.43 10.87 22.37
C TYR A 68 0.80 10.25 21.68
N LEU A 69 2.00 10.36 22.25
CA LEU A 69 3.23 9.85 21.62
C LEU A 69 3.22 8.34 21.39
N PHE A 70 2.53 7.56 22.23
CA PHE A 70 2.38 6.12 22.01
C PHE A 70 1.65 5.83 20.68
N PHE A 71 0.53 6.51 20.43
CA PHE A 71 -0.22 6.37 19.18
C PHE A 71 0.56 6.88 17.98
N TYR A 72 1.33 7.97 18.15
CA TYR A 72 2.26 8.43 17.13
C TYR A 72 3.32 7.37 16.79
N ILE A 73 3.94 6.73 17.79
CA ILE A 73 4.95 5.68 17.58
C ILE A 73 4.34 4.50 16.81
N LEU A 74 3.14 4.04 17.18
CA LEU A 74 2.46 2.95 16.47
C LEU A 74 2.10 3.33 15.03
N GLY A 75 1.55 4.53 14.84
CA GLY A 75 1.17 5.06 13.53
C GLY A 75 2.36 5.24 12.61
N ASP A 76 3.43 5.87 13.07
CA ASP A 76 4.67 6.06 12.32
C ASP A 76 5.33 4.71 11.98
N MET A 77 5.31 3.76 12.92
CA MET A 77 5.83 2.42 12.67
C MET A 77 5.06 1.70 11.55
N LEU A 78 3.72 1.68 11.62
CA LEU A 78 2.87 1.10 10.58
C LEU A 78 3.08 1.78 9.23
N MET A 79 3.03 3.11 9.20
CA MET A 79 3.20 3.90 7.98
C MET A 79 4.55 3.63 7.30
N ARG A 80 5.65 3.60 8.07
CA ARG A 80 6.98 3.29 7.54
C ARG A 80 7.09 1.87 7.02
N PHE A 81 6.57 0.88 7.74
CA PHE A 81 6.61 -0.51 7.27
C PHE A 81 6.05 -0.63 5.85
N PHE A 82 4.96 0.10 5.58
CA PHE A 82 4.27 0.06 4.31
C PHE A 82 4.86 0.97 3.22
N LEU A 83 5.32 2.18 3.58
CA LEU A 83 5.74 3.19 2.60
C LEU A 83 7.27 3.31 2.46
N GLN A 84 8.04 2.92 3.48
CA GLN A 84 9.50 3.07 3.51
C GLN A 84 10.18 1.75 3.11
N LYS A 85 10.55 1.61 1.83
CA LYS A 85 11.30 0.44 1.34
C LYS A 85 12.79 0.50 1.69
N LEU A 86 13.36 -0.67 1.97
CA LEU A 86 14.76 -0.81 2.35
C LEU A 86 15.71 -0.67 1.15
N PRO A 87 16.80 0.11 1.25
CA PRO A 87 17.77 0.28 0.16
C PRO A 87 18.77 -0.89 0.02
N VAL A 88 18.40 -2.11 0.45
CA VAL A 88 19.29 -3.29 0.42
C VAL A 88 19.50 -3.77 -1.02
N MET A 89 18.48 -3.69 -1.88
CA MET A 89 18.61 -4.11 -3.29
C MET A 89 19.50 -3.16 -4.10
N SER A 90 19.48 -1.85 -3.80
CA SER A 90 20.32 -0.86 -4.49
C SER A 90 21.81 -1.02 -4.24
N VAL A 91 22.22 -1.72 -3.17
CA VAL A 91 23.64 -1.90 -2.83
C VAL A 91 24.20 -3.25 -3.27
N LYS A 92 23.40 -4.16 -3.84
CA LYS A 92 23.89 -5.44 -4.39
C LYS A 92 25.00 -5.25 -5.44
N PRO A 93 24.93 -4.30 -6.39
CA PRO A 93 26.02 -4.06 -7.33
C PRO A 93 27.33 -3.62 -6.67
N LEU A 94 27.29 -3.11 -5.44
CA LEU A 94 28.50 -2.74 -4.70
C LEU A 94 29.22 -3.96 -4.09
N LEU A 95 28.54 -5.11 -4.00
CA LEU A 95 29.12 -6.34 -3.48
C LEU A 95 30.08 -7.01 -4.47
N THR A 96 29.98 -6.70 -5.76
CA THR A 96 30.92 -7.16 -6.79
C THR A 96 32.15 -6.26 -6.91
N LEU A 97 32.11 -5.06 -6.31
CA LEU A 97 33.25 -4.15 -6.26
C LEU A 97 34.17 -4.48 -5.08
N PRO A 98 35.45 -4.08 -5.11
CA PRO A 98 36.41 -4.29 -4.01
C PRO A 98 36.14 -3.34 -2.81
N VAL A 99 34.90 -3.35 -2.30
CA VAL A 99 34.46 -2.56 -1.14
C VAL A 99 34.15 -3.52 0.01
N LYS A 100 34.79 -3.30 1.17
CA LYS A 100 34.51 -4.10 2.37
C LYS A 100 33.01 -4.04 2.72
N ARG A 101 32.37 -5.21 2.87
CA ARG A 101 30.95 -5.36 3.23
C ARG A 101 30.51 -4.49 4.41
N ARG A 102 31.35 -4.36 5.45
CA ARG A 102 31.12 -3.48 6.60
C ARG A 102 30.85 -2.03 6.18
N LYS A 103 31.57 -1.49 5.20
CA LYS A 103 31.35 -0.13 4.69
C LYS A 103 30.02 -0.02 3.96
N VAL A 104 29.63 -1.05 3.22
CA VAL A 104 28.32 -1.10 2.53
C VAL A 104 27.18 -1.11 3.56
N VAL A 105 27.29 -1.91 4.62
CA VAL A 105 26.27 -1.95 5.70
C VAL A 105 26.15 -0.60 6.40
N HIS A 106 27.26 0.04 6.78
CA HIS A 106 27.22 1.37 7.38
C HIS A 106 26.60 2.42 6.45
N TYR A 107 26.88 2.34 5.14
CA TYR A 107 26.26 3.20 4.15
C TYR A 107 24.74 2.99 4.07
N VAL A 108 24.27 1.75 4.04
CA VAL A 108 22.83 1.42 4.04
C VAL A 108 22.13 1.97 5.29
N LEU A 109 22.72 1.76 6.47
CA LEU A 109 22.15 2.25 7.74
C LEU A 109 22.17 3.78 7.81
N GLY A 110 23.28 4.41 7.41
CA GLY A 110 23.38 5.86 7.33
C GLY A 110 22.35 6.46 6.38
N LYS A 111 22.20 5.88 5.18
CA LYS A 111 21.18 6.29 4.21
C LYS A 111 19.77 6.21 4.79
N SER A 112 19.45 5.17 5.56
CA SER A 112 18.14 5.05 6.21
C SER A 112 17.86 6.16 7.23
N ALA A 113 18.89 6.65 7.93
CA ALA A 113 18.78 7.76 8.87
C ALA A 113 18.45 9.10 8.18
N PHE A 114 18.82 9.27 6.90
CA PHE A 114 18.48 10.44 6.09
C PHE A 114 17.24 10.24 5.20
N SER A 115 16.38 9.27 5.52
CA SER A 115 15.10 9.06 4.84
C SER A 115 14.13 10.22 5.09
N PHE A 116 13.32 10.59 4.09
CA PHE A 116 12.28 11.62 4.21
C PHE A 116 11.36 11.39 5.42
N PHE A 117 11.04 10.13 5.72
CA PHE A 117 10.22 9.76 6.88
C PHE A 117 10.83 10.16 8.23
N ASN A 118 12.16 10.32 8.36
CA ASN A 118 12.77 10.80 9.61
C ASN A 118 12.68 12.33 9.75
N PHE A 119 12.55 13.05 8.63
CA PHE A 119 12.39 14.50 8.61
C PHE A 119 10.92 14.92 8.71
N LEU A 120 10.00 14.09 8.22
CA LEU A 120 8.57 14.41 8.20
C LEU A 120 8.02 14.83 9.59
N PRO A 121 8.28 14.10 10.68
CA PRO A 121 7.82 14.52 12.01
C PRO A 121 8.45 15.82 12.51
N LEU A 122 9.67 16.14 12.07
CA LEU A 122 10.36 17.37 12.48
C LEU A 122 9.62 18.61 12.00
N PHE A 123 8.90 18.54 10.88
CA PHE A 123 8.05 19.63 10.43
C PHE A 123 6.89 19.94 11.41
N ALA A 124 6.47 19.00 12.26
CA ALA A 124 5.50 19.28 13.31
C ALA A 124 6.16 19.62 14.65
N PHE A 125 7.15 18.83 15.07
CA PHE A 125 7.74 18.98 16.41
C PHE A 125 8.72 20.15 16.54
N VAL A 126 9.37 20.61 15.46
CA VAL A 126 10.21 21.82 15.51
C VAL A 126 9.35 23.06 15.76
N PRO A 127 8.29 23.36 14.98
CA PRO A 127 7.41 24.49 15.28
C PRO A 127 6.75 24.39 16.65
N PHE A 128 6.30 23.20 17.05
CA PHE A 128 5.70 23.01 18.37
C PHE A 128 6.69 23.32 19.51
N SER A 129 7.95 22.86 19.40
CA SER A 129 9.00 23.19 20.37
C SER A 129 9.25 24.70 20.44
N ILE A 130 9.25 25.38 19.30
CA ILE A 130 9.40 26.84 19.24
C ILE A 130 8.21 27.54 19.94
N VAL A 131 6.99 27.08 19.73
CA VAL A 131 5.80 27.62 20.42
C VAL A 131 5.92 27.42 21.92
N LEU A 132 6.33 26.24 22.41
CA LEU A 132 6.55 26.03 23.84
C LEU A 132 7.59 26.99 24.42
N LEU A 133 8.68 27.27 23.70
CA LEU A 133 9.68 28.26 24.12
C LEU A 133 9.08 29.68 24.25
N PHE A 134 8.21 30.09 23.32
CA PHE A 134 7.50 31.37 23.40
C PHE A 134 6.50 31.42 24.57
N GLN A 135 5.95 30.28 24.96
CA GLN A 135 5.00 30.15 26.07
C GLN A 135 5.70 30.01 27.45
N GLY A 136 7.02 30.23 27.51
CA GLY A 136 7.76 30.33 28.78
C GLY A 136 8.31 29.03 29.34
N TYR A 137 8.26 27.92 28.59
CA TYR A 137 8.80 26.63 29.05
C TYR A 137 10.34 26.67 29.12
N PRO A 138 10.98 25.90 30.03
CA PRO A 138 12.43 25.89 30.17
C PRO A 138 13.14 25.39 28.91
N LYS A 139 14.10 26.20 28.43
CA LYS A 139 14.84 25.94 27.17
C LYS A 139 15.54 24.58 27.14
N VAL A 140 16.21 24.23 28.24
CA VAL A 140 16.99 22.98 28.34
C VAL A 140 16.05 21.77 28.28
N SER A 141 14.98 21.78 29.07
CA SER A 141 13.99 20.69 29.10
C SER A 141 13.35 20.45 27.73
N ILE A 142 13.00 21.53 27.01
CA ILE A 142 12.44 21.41 25.65
C ILE A 142 13.47 20.84 24.67
N LEU A 143 14.72 21.30 24.74
CA LEU A 143 15.77 20.80 23.84
C LEU A 143 15.97 19.29 24.00
N PHE A 144 16.01 18.79 25.23
CA PHE A 144 16.15 17.35 25.51
C PHE A 144 14.88 16.57 25.18
N TRP A 145 13.71 17.13 25.41
CA TRP A 145 12.44 16.54 24.96
C TRP A 145 12.39 16.41 23.43
N PHE A 146 12.76 17.47 22.70
CA PHE A 146 12.83 17.45 21.24
C PHE A 146 13.89 16.45 20.74
N LEU A 147 15.05 16.39 21.40
CA LEU A 147 16.06 15.38 21.11
C LEU A 147 15.52 13.95 21.32
N ALA A 148 14.71 13.72 22.36
CA ALA A 148 14.07 12.43 22.60
C ALA A 148 13.13 12.04 21.46
N ILE A 149 12.41 12.99 20.87
CA ILE A 149 11.57 12.76 19.67
C ILE A 149 12.42 12.38 18.47
N VAL A 150 13.53 13.08 18.23
CA VAL A 150 14.47 12.74 17.13
C VAL A 150 15.02 11.33 17.31
N VAL A 151 15.47 10.99 18.52
CA VAL A 151 16.00 9.66 18.86
C VAL A 151 14.92 8.60 18.69
N THR A 152 13.69 8.85 19.15
CA THR A 152 12.55 7.95 19.01
C THR A 152 12.21 7.70 17.54
N THR A 153 12.24 8.74 16.71
CA THR A 153 12.02 8.62 15.25
C THR A 153 13.07 7.69 14.60
N LEU A 154 14.34 7.79 15.03
CA LEU A 154 15.40 6.91 14.57
C LEU A 154 15.27 5.48 15.12
N ILE A 155 14.80 5.30 16.35
CA ILE A 155 14.46 4.00 16.93
C ILE A 155 13.39 3.32 16.06
N ILE A 156 12.30 4.03 15.74
CA ILE A 156 11.22 3.51 14.88
C ILE A 156 11.77 3.12 13.50
N ASN A 157 12.65 3.94 12.90
CA ASN A 157 13.28 3.62 11.62
C ASN A 157 14.09 2.31 11.67
N PHE A 158 14.95 2.14 12.69
CA PHE A 158 15.78 0.93 12.79
C PHE A 158 14.97 -0.30 13.23
N LEU A 159 13.94 -0.12 14.06
CA LEU A 159 13.01 -1.19 14.42
C LEU A 159 12.27 -1.69 13.18
N ASN A 160 11.75 -0.78 12.35
CA ASN A 160 11.13 -1.13 11.07
C ASN A 160 12.08 -1.90 10.16
N PHE A 161 13.36 -1.53 10.12
CA PHE A 161 14.35 -2.21 9.30
C PHE A 161 14.55 -3.68 9.74
N ILE A 162 14.52 -3.93 11.05
CA ILE A 162 14.58 -5.27 11.63
C ILE A 162 13.34 -6.06 11.24
N ILE A 163 12.15 -5.50 11.48
CA ILE A 163 10.88 -6.16 11.20
C ILE A 163 10.79 -6.50 9.71
N GLU A 164 11.11 -5.56 8.82
CA GLU A 164 11.06 -5.80 7.38
C GLU A 164 12.12 -6.81 6.93
N SER A 165 13.32 -6.83 7.52
CA SER A 165 14.31 -7.86 7.20
C SER A 165 13.84 -9.26 7.58
N PHE A 166 13.19 -9.45 8.74
CA PHE A 166 12.63 -10.75 9.15
C PHE A 166 11.38 -11.12 8.34
N SER A 167 10.55 -10.13 8.03
CA SER A 167 9.32 -10.35 7.31
C SER A 167 9.58 -10.61 5.83
N SER A 168 10.62 -9.99 5.21
CA SER A 168 10.97 -9.92 3.76
C SER A 168 10.87 -11.25 3.00
N GLU A 169 11.20 -12.34 3.68
CA GLU A 169 11.25 -13.69 3.13
C GLU A 169 9.87 -14.35 3.08
N ARG A 170 8.94 -13.96 3.96
CA ARG A 170 7.58 -14.52 4.07
C ARG A 170 6.60 -13.87 3.09
N GLU A 171 5.58 -14.62 2.69
CA GLU A 171 4.49 -14.19 1.80
C GLU A 171 3.55 -13.18 2.48
N LEU A 172 3.27 -13.39 3.77
CA LEU A 172 2.40 -12.58 4.62
C LEU A 172 3.20 -11.71 5.58
N SER A 173 4.07 -10.89 5.04
CA SER A 173 5.04 -10.15 5.82
C SER A 173 4.51 -8.96 6.58
N PHE A 174 3.36 -8.45 6.16
CA PHE A 174 2.65 -7.38 6.85
C PHE A 174 1.89 -7.90 8.07
N LEU A 175 1.54 -9.20 8.13
CA LEU A 175 0.80 -9.74 9.27
C LEU A 175 1.56 -9.63 10.60
N PRO A 176 2.87 -9.94 10.69
CA PRO A 176 3.61 -9.73 11.93
C PRO A 176 3.56 -8.31 12.46
N ILE A 177 3.67 -7.28 11.60
CA ILE A 177 3.64 -5.88 12.06
C ILE A 177 2.22 -5.46 12.46
N ILE A 178 1.20 -5.88 11.71
CA ILE A 178 -0.20 -5.58 12.05
C ILE A 178 -0.57 -6.28 13.36
N ALA A 179 -0.21 -7.55 13.51
CA ALA A 179 -0.45 -8.30 14.73
C ALA A 179 0.30 -7.68 15.92
N PHE A 180 1.56 -7.29 15.73
CA PHE A 180 2.35 -6.64 16.78
C PHE A 180 1.73 -5.30 17.20
N ALA A 181 1.50 -4.38 16.24
CA ALA A 181 0.90 -3.08 16.53
C ALA A 181 -0.53 -3.20 17.08
N GLY A 182 -1.34 -4.10 16.52
CA GLY A 182 -2.70 -4.38 16.97
C GLY A 182 -2.75 -4.99 18.37
N THR A 183 -1.79 -5.86 18.72
CA THR A 183 -1.66 -6.41 20.09
C THR A 183 -1.29 -5.31 21.07
N LEU A 184 -0.30 -4.47 20.76
CA LEU A 184 0.06 -3.34 21.62
C LEU A 184 -1.11 -2.37 21.82
N PHE A 185 -1.83 -2.06 20.73
CA PHE A 185 -3.02 -1.23 20.79
C PHE A 185 -4.12 -1.87 21.66
N ALA A 186 -4.40 -3.16 21.47
CA ALA A 186 -5.41 -3.89 22.24
C ALA A 186 -5.05 -3.95 23.73
N LEU A 187 -3.81 -4.27 24.08
CA LEU A 187 -3.33 -4.28 25.46
C LEU A 187 -3.50 -2.91 26.14
N ASN A 188 -3.24 -1.83 25.40
CA ASN A 188 -3.48 -0.45 25.87
C ASN A 188 -4.97 -0.13 25.99
N HIS A 189 -5.77 -0.48 24.97
CA HIS A 189 -7.20 -0.17 24.92
C HIS A 189 -7.98 -0.90 26.02
N PHE A 190 -7.69 -2.18 26.26
CA PHE A 190 -8.29 -2.97 27.33
C PHE A 190 -7.65 -2.72 28.70
N GLN A 191 -6.74 -1.74 28.82
CA GLN A 191 -6.08 -1.35 30.08
C GLN A 191 -5.34 -2.50 30.78
N ILE A 192 -4.90 -3.51 30.03
CA ILE A 192 -4.07 -4.61 30.56
C ILE A 192 -2.66 -4.10 30.83
N ILE A 193 -2.12 -3.27 29.91
CA ILE A 193 -0.86 -2.54 30.07
C ILE A 193 -1.07 -1.15 29.47
N SER A 194 -0.94 -0.10 30.28
CA SER A 194 -1.04 1.28 29.81
C SER A 194 0.27 1.75 29.18
N PHE A 195 0.46 1.40 27.90
CA PHE A 195 1.60 1.88 27.12
C PHE A 195 1.57 3.40 26.93
N THR A 196 0.38 4.01 26.89
CA THR A 196 0.20 5.45 26.92
C THR A 196 0.89 6.08 28.14
N ASP A 197 0.67 5.53 29.34
CA ASP A 197 1.29 6.07 30.56
C ASP A 197 2.79 5.81 30.59
N ILE A 198 3.24 4.62 30.18
CA ILE A 198 4.66 4.28 30.11
C ILE A 198 5.43 5.26 29.21
N VAL A 199 4.91 5.51 28.00
CA VAL A 199 5.54 6.45 27.05
C VAL A 199 5.45 7.87 27.57
N SER A 200 4.27 8.31 28.03
CA SER A 200 4.07 9.67 28.55
C SER A 200 5.01 9.97 29.72
N ASN A 201 5.06 9.09 30.71
CA ASN A 201 5.94 9.23 31.87
C ASN A 201 7.42 9.20 31.48
N GLY A 202 7.81 8.40 30.48
CA GLY A 202 9.17 8.41 29.94
C GLY A 202 9.56 9.78 29.36
N PHE A 203 8.70 10.40 28.56
CA PHE A 203 8.96 11.73 28.00
C PHE A 203 8.90 12.85 29.05
N ASN A 204 7.95 12.78 29.99
CA ASN A 204 7.88 13.69 31.13
C ASN A 204 9.13 13.59 32.01
N ALA A 205 9.65 12.37 32.24
CA ALA A 205 10.89 12.16 32.97
C ALA A 205 12.09 12.81 32.29
N ILE A 206 12.22 12.69 30.95
CA ILE A 206 13.30 13.35 30.18
C ILE A 206 13.16 14.88 30.24
N TYR A 207 11.93 15.39 30.15
CA TYR A 207 11.66 16.83 30.27
C TYR A 207 12.07 17.37 31.66
N ASN A 208 11.73 16.65 32.73
CA ASN A 208 12.05 17.03 34.11
C ASN A 208 13.54 16.83 34.43
N ASN A 209 14.15 15.76 33.93
CA ASN A 209 15.56 15.46 34.12
C ASN A 209 16.20 15.02 32.78
N PRO A 210 16.92 15.94 32.11
CA PRO A 210 17.60 15.72 30.84
C PRO A 210 18.50 14.48 30.76
N LEU A 211 19.04 13.98 31.89
CA LEU A 211 19.93 12.82 31.91
C LEU A 211 19.24 11.52 31.46
N PHE A 212 17.92 11.42 31.59
CA PHE A 212 17.17 10.23 31.18
C PHE A 212 17.14 10.01 29.66
N ILE A 213 17.58 11.00 28.85
CA ILE A 213 17.80 10.83 27.40
C ILE A 213 18.79 9.69 27.07
N THR A 214 19.64 9.33 28.02
CA THR A 214 20.61 8.23 27.87
C THR A 214 19.92 6.89 27.60
N VAL A 215 18.74 6.65 28.17
CA VAL A 215 17.97 5.42 27.97
C VAL A 215 17.57 5.21 26.51
N PRO A 216 16.83 6.13 25.84
CA PRO A 216 16.51 5.98 24.42
C PRO A 216 17.76 5.99 23.52
N LEU A 217 18.83 6.71 23.88
CA LEU A 217 20.09 6.65 23.12
C LEU A 217 20.73 5.26 23.14
N LEU A 218 20.74 4.59 24.30
CA LEU A 218 21.25 3.21 24.41
C LEU A 218 20.40 2.23 23.59
N ILE A 219 19.07 2.40 23.60
CA ILE A 219 18.15 1.60 22.75
C ILE A 219 18.50 1.80 21.28
N LEU A 220 18.69 3.06 20.85
CA LEU A 220 19.06 3.39 19.47
C LEU A 220 20.36 2.72 19.04
N ILE A 221 21.40 2.76 19.90
CA ILE A 221 22.68 2.09 19.65
C ILE A 221 22.50 0.57 19.55
N GLY A 222 21.73 -0.03 20.46
CA GLY A 222 21.42 -1.46 20.42
C GLY A 222 20.76 -1.88 19.11
N LEU A 223 19.73 -1.14 18.68
CA LEU A 223 19.04 -1.41 17.40
C LEU A 223 19.95 -1.22 16.19
N TYR A 224 20.85 -0.24 16.22
CA TYR A 224 21.86 -0.05 15.18
C TYR A 224 22.79 -1.27 15.06
N LEU A 225 23.29 -1.77 16.20
CA LEU A 225 24.20 -2.93 16.24
C LEU A 225 23.50 -4.22 15.77
N VAL A 226 22.25 -4.44 16.19
CA VAL A 226 21.43 -5.58 15.74
C VAL A 226 21.23 -5.52 14.22
N ASN A 227 20.84 -4.36 13.70
CA ASN A 227 20.70 -4.16 12.25
C ASN A 227 22.01 -4.41 11.50
N PHE A 228 23.12 -3.89 12.02
CA PHE A 228 24.44 -4.07 11.42
C PHE A 228 24.81 -5.56 11.32
N LYS A 229 24.64 -6.31 12.41
CA LYS A 229 24.91 -7.76 12.46
C LYS A 229 24.02 -8.51 11.46
N MET A 230 22.73 -8.22 11.47
CA MET A 230 21.73 -8.85 10.61
C MET A 230 22.02 -8.58 9.12
N LEU A 231 22.20 -7.33 8.71
CA LEU A 231 22.48 -6.97 7.31
C LEU A 231 23.81 -7.56 6.83
N LYS A 232 24.85 -7.52 7.65
CA LYS A 232 26.16 -8.12 7.31
C LYS A 232 26.03 -9.62 7.03
N SER A 233 25.15 -10.32 7.75
CA SER A 233 24.89 -11.75 7.54
C SER A 233 24.03 -12.07 6.31
N LYS A 234 23.22 -11.12 5.81
CA LYS A 234 22.34 -11.31 4.66
C LYS A 234 22.94 -10.83 3.33
N LEU A 235 23.91 -9.92 3.35
CA LEU A 235 24.58 -9.38 2.15
C LEU A 235 25.62 -10.37 1.58
N TYR A 236 25.13 -11.51 1.09
CA TYR A 236 25.90 -12.48 0.27
C TYR A 236 25.30 -12.55 -1.13
N LEU A 237 26.15 -12.58 -2.16
CA LEU A 237 25.71 -12.74 -3.56
C LEU A 237 24.90 -14.04 -3.75
N ASP A 238 25.28 -15.10 -3.02
CA ASP A 238 24.69 -16.43 -3.13
C ASP A 238 23.35 -16.58 -2.39
N SER A 239 22.95 -15.58 -1.60
CA SER A 239 21.65 -15.60 -0.90
C SER A 239 20.47 -15.62 -1.88
N SER A 240 20.64 -15.09 -3.10
CA SER A 240 19.65 -15.17 -4.19
C SER A 240 19.73 -16.45 -5.03
N LEU A 241 20.79 -17.26 -4.88
CA LEU A 241 21.01 -18.49 -5.65
C LEU A 241 20.47 -19.74 -4.94
N LYS A 242 20.04 -19.63 -3.68
CA LYS A 242 19.34 -20.71 -2.97
C LYS A 242 17.88 -20.79 -3.43
N THR A 243 17.66 -21.25 -4.66
CA THR A 243 16.35 -21.70 -5.12
C THR A 243 15.99 -22.94 -4.29
N LYS A 244 15.20 -22.77 -3.24
CA LYS A 244 14.52 -23.93 -2.64
C LYS A 244 13.63 -24.50 -3.73
N ALA A 245 14.02 -25.63 -4.30
CA ALA A 245 13.16 -26.42 -5.16
C ALA A 245 11.97 -26.88 -4.32
N THR A 246 10.89 -26.11 -4.38
CA THR A 246 9.61 -26.51 -3.79
C THR A 246 8.93 -27.37 -4.83
N VAL A 247 8.71 -28.65 -4.51
CA VAL A 247 7.88 -29.53 -5.33
C VAL A 247 6.47 -28.95 -5.27
N VAL A 248 6.08 -28.24 -6.33
CA VAL A 248 4.73 -27.72 -6.46
C VAL A 248 3.86 -28.90 -6.89
N ASN A 249 2.98 -29.35 -6.00
CA ASN A 249 1.89 -30.25 -6.38
C ASN A 249 1.01 -29.52 -7.40
N ALA A 250 1.22 -29.83 -8.67
CA ALA A 250 0.43 -29.28 -9.76
C ALA A 250 -0.96 -29.93 -9.70
N SER A 251 -1.92 -29.25 -9.08
CA SER A 251 -3.33 -29.56 -9.34
C SER A 251 -3.56 -29.43 -10.85
N SER A 252 -4.07 -30.48 -11.47
CA SER A 252 -4.38 -30.53 -12.90
C SER A 252 -5.50 -29.55 -13.30
N MET A 253 -6.20 -28.96 -12.31
CA MET A 253 -7.26 -27.96 -12.49
C MET A 253 -8.29 -28.38 -13.56
N GLU A 254 -8.69 -29.65 -13.57
CA GLU A 254 -9.50 -30.20 -14.66
C GLU A 254 -10.86 -29.52 -14.82
N TRP A 255 -11.41 -28.94 -13.75
CA TRP A 255 -12.65 -28.18 -13.78
C TRP A 255 -12.62 -27.01 -14.78
N THR A 256 -11.43 -26.46 -15.08
CA THR A 256 -11.28 -25.36 -16.03
C THR A 256 -11.51 -25.80 -17.47
N LYS A 257 -11.45 -27.10 -17.79
CA LYS A 257 -11.72 -27.62 -19.15
C LYS A 257 -13.13 -27.28 -19.62
N ARG A 258 -14.07 -27.03 -18.69
CA ARG A 258 -15.46 -26.60 -18.98
C ARG A 258 -15.54 -25.25 -19.71
N PHE A 259 -14.47 -24.46 -19.69
CA PHE A 259 -14.41 -23.16 -20.35
C PHE A 259 -13.88 -23.23 -21.80
N GLY A 260 -13.65 -24.43 -22.35
CA GLY A 260 -13.28 -24.60 -23.76
C GLY A 260 -11.95 -23.91 -24.12
N ASP A 261 -11.93 -23.17 -25.22
CA ASP A 261 -10.73 -22.55 -25.80
C ASP A 261 -10.00 -21.57 -24.88
N ILE A 262 -10.68 -21.01 -23.86
CA ILE A 262 -10.05 -20.09 -22.90
C ILE A 262 -9.41 -20.81 -21.71
N ALA A 263 -9.68 -22.12 -21.55
CA ALA A 263 -9.20 -22.90 -20.41
C ALA A 263 -7.67 -22.86 -20.22
N PRO A 264 -6.82 -22.94 -21.27
CA PRO A 264 -5.37 -22.88 -21.10
C PRO A 264 -4.90 -21.56 -20.48
N PHE A 265 -5.50 -20.43 -20.89
CA PHE A 265 -5.18 -19.11 -20.32
C PHE A 265 -5.64 -19.02 -18.85
N MET A 266 -6.82 -19.54 -18.53
CA MET A 266 -7.33 -19.51 -17.17
C MET A 266 -6.48 -20.39 -16.23
N GLN A 267 -6.00 -21.54 -16.70
CA GLN A 267 -5.05 -22.36 -15.95
C GLN A 267 -3.71 -21.64 -15.74
N LEU A 268 -3.20 -20.92 -16.74
CA LEU A 268 -1.99 -20.11 -16.58
C LEU A 268 -2.20 -19.03 -15.52
N ASP A 269 -3.34 -18.35 -15.52
CA ASP A 269 -3.68 -17.34 -14.52
C ASP A 269 -3.79 -17.90 -13.10
N LEU A 270 -4.50 -19.03 -12.94
CA LEU A 270 -4.63 -19.69 -11.64
C LEU A 270 -3.28 -20.19 -11.13
N LYS A 271 -2.45 -20.77 -12.01
CA LYS A 271 -1.08 -21.17 -11.68
C LYS A 271 -0.21 -19.95 -11.34
N LEU A 272 -0.40 -18.81 -12.02
CA LEU A 272 0.29 -17.57 -11.72
C LEU A 272 -0.08 -17.03 -10.33
N ILE A 273 -1.36 -17.09 -9.98
CA ILE A 273 -1.88 -16.73 -8.65
C ILE A 273 -1.32 -17.65 -7.57
N TRP A 274 -1.36 -18.96 -7.81
CA TRP A 274 -0.93 -19.94 -6.82
C TRP A 274 0.59 -20.00 -6.67
N ARG A 275 1.37 -19.92 -7.74
CA ARG A 275 2.83 -20.15 -7.70
C ARG A 275 3.63 -18.95 -7.24
N ASN A 276 3.18 -17.73 -7.55
CA ASN A 276 3.99 -16.53 -7.37
C ASN A 276 3.59 -15.72 -6.12
N LYS A 277 4.61 -15.24 -5.38
CA LYS A 277 4.45 -14.50 -4.12
C LYS A 277 3.53 -13.28 -4.26
N ARG A 278 3.72 -12.46 -5.30
CA ARG A 278 2.96 -11.23 -5.49
C ARG A 278 1.46 -11.51 -5.72
N PRO A 279 1.05 -12.23 -6.79
CA PRO A 279 -0.34 -12.61 -7.00
C PRO A 279 -1.01 -13.31 -5.81
N ARG A 280 -0.31 -14.24 -5.15
CA ARG A 280 -0.85 -14.94 -3.97
C ARG A 280 -1.13 -13.98 -2.83
N SER A 281 -0.22 -13.02 -2.58
CA SER A 281 -0.43 -11.98 -1.56
C SER A 281 -1.63 -11.07 -1.87
N THR A 282 -1.97 -10.88 -3.15
CA THR A 282 -3.19 -10.15 -3.56
C THR A 282 -4.47 -10.87 -3.14
N VAL A 283 -4.47 -12.21 -3.05
CA VAL A 283 -5.64 -12.97 -2.56
C VAL A 283 -5.94 -12.65 -1.09
N PHE A 284 -4.93 -12.40 -0.27
CA PHE A 284 -5.13 -11.99 1.12
C PHE A 284 -5.66 -10.55 1.25
N ILE A 285 -5.32 -9.67 0.31
CA ILE A 285 -5.94 -8.33 0.23
C ILE A 285 -7.46 -8.46 0.03
N LEU A 286 -7.95 -9.53 -0.62
CA LEU A 286 -9.38 -9.78 -0.74
C LEU A 286 -10.06 -10.01 0.60
N ILE A 287 -9.40 -10.70 1.54
CA ILE A 287 -9.95 -10.95 2.87
C ILE A 287 -10.07 -9.63 3.64
N ILE A 288 -9.01 -8.80 3.60
CA ILE A 288 -9.04 -7.47 4.23
C ILE A 288 -10.09 -6.59 3.55
N GLY A 289 -10.17 -6.63 2.22
CA GLY A 289 -11.16 -5.89 1.44
C GLY A 289 -12.59 -6.36 1.71
N LEU A 290 -12.79 -7.66 1.97
CA LEU A 290 -14.07 -8.21 2.40
C LEU A 290 -14.50 -7.58 3.72
N LEU A 291 -13.60 -7.48 4.70
CA LEU A 291 -13.87 -6.92 6.03
C LEU A 291 -14.00 -5.39 6.04
N TYR A 292 -13.72 -4.72 4.93
CA TYR A 292 -13.68 -3.26 4.86
C TYR A 292 -15.03 -2.60 5.18
N GLY A 293 -16.15 -3.25 4.89
CA GLY A 293 -17.49 -2.77 5.25
C GLY A 293 -17.69 -2.62 6.76
N LEU A 294 -16.98 -3.39 7.59
CA LEU A 294 -17.06 -3.30 9.06
C LEU A 294 -16.53 -1.98 9.63
N PHE A 295 -15.78 -1.20 8.84
CA PHE A 295 -15.39 0.15 9.27
C PHE A 295 -16.55 1.15 9.16
N PHE A 296 -17.48 0.92 8.22
CA PHE A 296 -18.55 1.87 7.90
C PHE A 296 -19.88 1.47 8.53
N TYR A 297 -20.32 0.23 8.32
CA TYR A 297 -21.68 -0.18 8.70
C TYR A 297 -21.99 -0.13 10.20
N PRO A 298 -21.05 -0.42 11.11
CA PRO A 298 -21.29 -0.26 12.55
C PRO A 298 -21.31 1.20 13.01
N ASN A 299 -20.78 2.15 12.21
CA ASN A 299 -20.66 3.54 12.62
C ASN A 299 -21.98 4.30 12.32
N PRO A 300 -22.67 4.86 13.33
CA PRO A 300 -23.94 5.58 13.14
C PRO A 300 -23.86 6.76 12.16
N GLN A 301 -22.67 7.35 11.96
CA GLN A 301 -22.49 8.44 10.99
C GLN A 301 -22.63 7.97 9.53
N PHE A 302 -22.30 6.70 9.26
CA PHE A 302 -22.25 6.15 7.91
C PHE A 302 -23.33 5.09 7.65
N SER A 303 -24.01 4.62 8.70
CA SER A 303 -24.95 3.52 8.67
C SER A 303 -26.12 3.72 7.71
N ASP A 304 -26.51 4.96 7.41
CA ASP A 304 -27.67 5.28 6.57
C ASP A 304 -27.32 6.03 5.28
N SER A 305 -26.02 6.15 4.94
CA SER A 305 -25.60 6.89 3.75
C SER A 305 -25.67 6.01 2.49
N PRO A 306 -26.53 6.32 1.49
CA PRO A 306 -26.56 5.58 0.23
C PRO A 306 -25.22 5.63 -0.50
N MET A 307 -24.51 6.75 -0.43
CA MET A 307 -23.18 6.88 -1.05
C MET A 307 -22.19 5.88 -0.47
N VAL A 308 -22.21 5.66 0.86
CA VAL A 308 -21.38 4.66 1.53
C VAL A 308 -21.78 3.26 1.09
N PHE A 309 -23.07 2.96 0.98
CA PHE A 309 -23.54 1.64 0.53
C PHE A 309 -23.06 1.33 -0.89
N GLY A 310 -23.16 2.29 -1.82
CA GLY A 310 -22.67 2.14 -3.19
C GLY A 310 -21.15 1.98 -3.23
N PHE A 311 -20.41 2.81 -2.48
CA PHE A 311 -18.95 2.74 -2.42
C PHE A 311 -18.45 1.40 -1.88
N VAL A 312 -18.94 0.99 -0.71
CA VAL A 312 -18.54 -0.27 -0.07
C VAL A 312 -19.01 -1.46 -0.91
N GLY A 313 -20.21 -1.42 -1.48
CA GLY A 313 -20.71 -2.49 -2.37
C GLY A 313 -19.83 -2.67 -3.60
N ILE A 314 -19.45 -1.59 -4.29
CA ILE A 314 -18.55 -1.63 -5.45
C ILE A 314 -17.17 -2.14 -5.06
N PHE A 315 -16.63 -1.66 -3.94
CA PHE A 315 -15.31 -2.03 -3.46
C PHE A 315 -15.26 -3.50 -3.02
N VAL A 316 -16.14 -3.95 -2.13
CA VAL A 316 -16.15 -5.30 -1.56
C VAL A 316 -16.37 -6.35 -2.66
N THR A 317 -17.37 -6.15 -3.52
CA THR A 317 -17.65 -7.10 -4.61
C THR A 317 -16.62 -7.03 -5.74
N GLY A 318 -15.98 -5.87 -5.93
CA GLY A 318 -15.01 -5.61 -6.99
C GLY A 318 -13.54 -5.69 -6.56
N ILE A 319 -13.23 -6.04 -5.31
CA ILE A 319 -11.87 -5.87 -4.76
C ILE A 319 -10.80 -6.63 -5.56
N PHE A 320 -11.13 -7.85 -6.01
CA PHE A 320 -10.22 -8.64 -6.85
C PHE A 320 -10.02 -7.97 -8.21
N LEU A 321 -11.10 -7.53 -8.83
CA LEU A 321 -11.09 -6.84 -10.10
C LEU A 321 -10.26 -5.54 -10.04
N ILE A 322 -10.42 -4.73 -8.99
CA ILE A 322 -9.66 -3.50 -8.75
C ILE A 322 -8.17 -3.82 -8.53
N ASN A 323 -7.85 -4.81 -7.71
CA ASN A 323 -6.45 -5.08 -7.34
C ASN A 323 -5.68 -5.90 -8.37
N PHE A 324 -6.28 -6.97 -8.90
CA PHE A 324 -5.65 -7.86 -9.87
C PHE A 324 -5.89 -7.37 -11.30
N GLY A 325 -7.12 -6.99 -11.63
CA GLY A 325 -7.51 -6.63 -13.00
C GLY A 325 -6.76 -5.42 -13.57
N GLN A 326 -6.51 -4.39 -12.75
CA GLN A 326 -5.78 -3.17 -13.16
C GLN A 326 -4.38 -3.42 -13.74
N PHE A 327 -3.79 -4.58 -13.45
CA PHE A 327 -2.46 -4.97 -13.88
C PHE A 327 -2.47 -5.97 -15.03
N ILE A 328 -3.61 -6.22 -15.67
CA ILE A 328 -3.65 -7.00 -16.91
C ILE A 328 -3.20 -6.09 -18.06
N PRO A 329 -2.27 -6.49 -18.96
CA PRO A 329 -1.59 -7.78 -19.07
C PRO A 329 -0.20 -7.81 -18.38
N ALA A 330 0.14 -6.82 -17.57
CA ALA A 330 1.45 -6.72 -16.89
C ALA A 330 1.79 -7.94 -16.00
N TRP A 331 0.80 -8.67 -15.47
CA TRP A 331 1.03 -9.97 -14.81
C TRP A 331 1.75 -10.98 -15.72
N ASP A 332 1.44 -10.97 -17.01
CA ASP A 332 2.00 -11.87 -18.01
C ASP A 332 3.30 -11.33 -18.62
N SER A 333 3.79 -10.16 -18.17
CA SER A 333 4.91 -9.42 -18.80
C SER A 333 6.16 -10.27 -19.05
N GLY A 334 6.47 -11.24 -18.19
CA GLY A 334 7.65 -12.12 -18.32
C GLY A 334 7.62 -13.07 -19.52
N TYR A 335 6.44 -13.47 -20.00
CA TYR A 335 6.27 -14.36 -21.16
C TYR A 335 5.35 -13.77 -22.24
N TYR A 336 4.96 -12.50 -22.09
CA TYR A 336 4.03 -11.83 -22.97
C TYR A 336 4.49 -11.85 -24.44
N LYS A 337 5.79 -11.67 -24.70
CA LYS A 337 6.37 -11.77 -26.06
C LYS A 337 6.12 -13.14 -26.70
N MET A 338 6.31 -14.23 -25.93
CA MET A 338 6.07 -15.59 -26.40
C MET A 338 4.60 -15.82 -26.68
N LEU A 339 3.71 -15.38 -25.78
CA LEU A 339 2.26 -15.49 -25.94
C LEU A 339 1.81 -14.76 -27.22
N MET A 340 2.37 -13.58 -27.47
CA MET A 340 2.05 -12.75 -28.63
C MET A 340 2.63 -13.22 -29.97
N SER A 341 3.55 -14.20 -29.96
CA SER A 341 4.09 -14.84 -31.17
C SER A 341 3.40 -16.15 -31.51
N GLN A 342 2.57 -16.70 -30.61
CA GLN A 342 1.82 -17.92 -30.89
C GLN A 342 0.63 -17.62 -31.81
N ASN A 343 0.17 -18.63 -32.54
CA ASN A 343 -1.04 -18.56 -33.37
C ASN A 343 -2.30 -18.70 -32.50
N ILE A 344 -2.54 -17.72 -31.62
CA ILE A 344 -3.71 -17.66 -30.73
C ILE A 344 -4.50 -16.37 -30.96
N LYS A 345 -5.83 -16.46 -30.84
CA LYS A 345 -6.68 -15.27 -30.97
C LYS A 345 -6.54 -14.44 -29.71
N TYR A 346 -6.15 -13.17 -29.86
CA TYR A 346 -6.03 -12.21 -28.75
C TYR A 346 -7.36 -12.11 -27.97
N GLU A 347 -8.49 -12.21 -28.68
CA GLU A 347 -9.83 -12.23 -28.08
C GLU A 347 -10.01 -13.37 -27.05
N GLN A 348 -9.47 -14.57 -27.30
CA GLN A 348 -9.56 -15.70 -26.35
C GLN A 348 -8.78 -15.39 -25.07
N TYR A 349 -7.60 -14.79 -25.20
CA TYR A 349 -6.82 -14.33 -24.05
C TYR A 349 -7.62 -13.32 -23.21
N LEU A 350 -8.24 -12.31 -23.84
CA LEU A 350 -9.04 -11.30 -23.14
C LEU A 350 -10.32 -11.87 -22.52
N LYS A 351 -11.00 -12.81 -23.19
CA LYS A 351 -12.16 -13.51 -22.64
C LYS A 351 -11.81 -14.34 -21.40
N SER A 352 -10.63 -14.95 -21.36
CA SER A 352 -10.12 -15.63 -20.16
C SER A 352 -10.00 -14.67 -18.98
N LYS A 353 -9.39 -13.50 -19.21
CA LYS A 353 -9.24 -12.46 -18.19
C LYS A 353 -10.58 -11.93 -17.68
N TYR A 354 -11.50 -11.67 -18.59
CA TYR A 354 -12.86 -11.26 -18.26
C TYR A 354 -13.58 -12.31 -17.39
N THR A 355 -13.50 -13.58 -17.77
CA THR A 355 -14.12 -14.69 -17.05
C THR A 355 -13.57 -14.83 -15.63
N LEU A 356 -12.24 -14.72 -15.45
CA LEU A 356 -11.60 -14.74 -14.14
C LEU A 356 -12.12 -13.61 -13.24
N MET A 357 -12.29 -12.41 -13.79
CA MET A 357 -12.83 -11.27 -13.05
C MET A 357 -14.31 -11.47 -12.67
N ILE A 358 -15.16 -11.94 -13.57
CA ILE A 358 -16.57 -12.22 -13.24
C ILE A 358 -16.67 -13.24 -12.11
N LEU A 359 -15.95 -14.35 -12.23
CA LEU A 359 -15.96 -15.41 -11.22
C LEU A 359 -15.57 -14.84 -9.86
N SER A 360 -14.57 -13.97 -9.83
CA SER A 360 -14.16 -13.30 -8.58
C SER A 360 -15.25 -12.41 -8.01
N VAL A 361 -15.97 -11.62 -8.84
CA VAL A 361 -17.06 -10.74 -8.37
C VAL A 361 -18.21 -11.56 -7.79
N VAL A 362 -18.57 -12.67 -8.44
CA VAL A 362 -19.61 -13.59 -7.94
C VAL A 362 -19.21 -14.19 -6.59
N ILE A 363 -17.97 -14.68 -6.45
CA ILE A 363 -17.46 -15.22 -5.18
C ILE A 363 -17.47 -14.12 -4.10
N MET A 364 -16.97 -12.93 -4.41
CA MET A 364 -16.92 -11.83 -3.45
C MET A 364 -18.33 -11.37 -3.03
N PHE A 365 -19.30 -11.34 -3.95
CA PHE A 365 -20.70 -11.06 -3.62
C PHE A 365 -21.27 -12.11 -2.65
N VAL A 366 -21.08 -13.40 -2.91
CA VAL A 366 -21.52 -14.48 -2.02
C VAL A 366 -20.89 -14.35 -0.64
N LEU A 367 -19.58 -14.07 -0.58
CA LEU A 367 -18.87 -13.85 0.69
C LEU A 367 -19.31 -12.58 1.41
N SER A 368 -19.89 -11.60 0.70
CA SER A 368 -20.41 -10.37 1.29
C SER A 368 -21.82 -10.50 1.87
N ILE A 369 -22.52 -11.61 1.63
CA ILE A 369 -23.88 -11.85 2.14
C ILE A 369 -24.02 -11.62 3.65
N PRO A 370 -23.07 -12.02 4.53
CA PRO A 370 -23.16 -11.78 5.97
C PRO A 370 -23.37 -10.31 6.37
N TYR A 371 -23.04 -9.34 5.51
CA TYR A 371 -23.34 -7.92 5.76
C TYR A 371 -24.83 -7.61 5.85
N VAL A 372 -25.71 -8.53 5.44
CA VAL A 372 -27.16 -8.43 5.68
C VAL A 372 -27.52 -8.25 7.15
N TYR A 373 -26.65 -8.68 8.08
CA TYR A 373 -26.78 -8.43 9.52
C TYR A 373 -26.95 -6.93 9.85
N PHE A 374 -26.31 -6.05 9.10
CA PHE A 374 -26.40 -4.59 9.29
C PHE A 374 -27.58 -3.96 8.53
N GLY A 375 -28.35 -4.74 7.77
CA GLY A 375 -29.55 -4.30 7.07
C GLY A 375 -29.67 -4.84 5.64
N TRP A 376 -30.90 -5.13 5.22
CA TRP A 376 -31.19 -5.66 3.88
C TRP A 376 -30.76 -4.70 2.74
N LYS A 377 -30.84 -3.38 2.98
CA LYS A 377 -30.40 -2.35 2.02
C LYS A 377 -28.94 -2.53 1.61
N ILE A 378 -28.08 -2.96 2.54
CA ILE A 378 -26.66 -3.20 2.27
C ILE A 378 -26.50 -4.37 1.29
N LEU A 379 -27.23 -5.48 1.50
CA LEU A 379 -27.19 -6.62 0.61
C LEU A 379 -27.69 -6.26 -0.80
N ALA A 380 -28.78 -5.50 -0.89
CA ALA A 380 -29.31 -5.02 -2.16
C ALA A 380 -28.29 -4.14 -2.90
N ALA A 381 -27.61 -3.23 -2.19
CA ALA A 381 -26.54 -2.40 -2.75
C ALA A 381 -25.35 -3.23 -3.23
N HIS A 382 -24.93 -4.27 -2.48
CA HIS A 382 -23.88 -5.19 -2.92
C HIS A 382 -24.28 -5.95 -4.18
N PHE A 383 -25.54 -6.37 -4.29
CA PHE A 383 -26.03 -7.06 -5.48
C PHE A 383 -26.02 -6.15 -6.72
N ALA A 384 -26.55 -4.93 -6.59
CA ALA A 384 -26.52 -3.93 -7.66
C ALA A 384 -25.08 -3.58 -8.07
N ALA A 385 -24.19 -3.42 -7.08
CA ALA A 385 -22.77 -3.17 -7.30
C ALA A 385 -22.05 -4.35 -7.98
N ALA A 386 -22.38 -5.60 -7.64
CA ALA A 386 -21.82 -6.79 -8.28
C ALA A 386 -22.20 -6.84 -9.77
N ILE A 387 -23.46 -6.56 -10.10
CA ILE A 387 -23.92 -6.47 -11.49
C ILE A 387 -23.19 -5.36 -12.24
N TYR A 388 -23.05 -4.18 -11.63
CA TYR A 388 -22.28 -3.08 -12.21
C TYR A 388 -20.80 -3.45 -12.40
N ASN A 389 -20.20 -4.17 -11.45
CA ASN A 389 -18.82 -4.62 -11.53
C ASN A 389 -18.58 -5.57 -12.71
N ILE A 390 -19.49 -6.52 -12.92
CA ILE A 390 -19.48 -7.46 -14.06
C ILE A 390 -19.69 -6.74 -15.39
N GLY A 391 -20.66 -5.83 -15.41
CA GLY A 391 -21.16 -5.21 -16.63
C GLY A 391 -20.41 -3.96 -17.09
N VAL A 392 -19.77 -3.22 -16.19
CA VAL A 392 -19.09 -1.96 -16.53
C VAL A 392 -17.63 -2.01 -16.13
N ASN A 393 -17.35 -2.19 -14.82
CA ASN A 393 -15.98 -2.06 -14.30
C ASN A 393 -15.01 -3.07 -14.91
N SER A 394 -15.45 -4.30 -15.18
CA SER A 394 -14.64 -5.32 -15.85
C SER A 394 -14.13 -4.85 -17.22
N TYR A 395 -14.97 -4.20 -18.02
CA TYR A 395 -14.58 -3.69 -19.34
C TYR A 395 -13.73 -2.43 -19.24
N VAL A 396 -14.05 -1.53 -18.31
CA VAL A 396 -13.25 -0.32 -18.06
C VAL A 396 -11.82 -0.70 -17.68
N ILE A 397 -11.65 -1.71 -16.81
CA ILE A 397 -10.33 -2.21 -16.43
C ILE A 397 -9.61 -2.85 -17.60
N MET A 398 -10.28 -3.68 -18.41
CA MET A 398 -9.64 -4.29 -19.58
C MET A 398 -9.20 -3.23 -20.58
N PHE A 399 -10.07 -2.26 -20.88
CA PHE A 399 -9.73 -1.14 -21.75
C PHE A 399 -8.52 -0.38 -21.21
N GLY A 400 -8.53 -0.09 -19.91
CA GLY A 400 -7.43 0.53 -19.19
C GLY A 400 -6.13 -0.25 -19.24
N GLY A 401 -6.22 -1.58 -19.17
CA GLY A 401 -5.11 -2.50 -19.33
C GLY A 401 -4.39 -2.38 -20.67
N SER A 402 -5.08 -1.91 -21.71
CA SER A 402 -4.48 -1.63 -23.01
C SER A 402 -3.44 -0.49 -22.97
N PHE A 403 -3.39 0.28 -21.88
CA PHE A 403 -2.42 1.36 -21.65
C PHE A 403 -1.29 0.96 -20.68
N ASN A 404 -1.29 -0.27 -20.17
CA ASN A 404 -0.24 -0.75 -19.29
C ASN A 404 1.08 -0.94 -20.02
N ARG A 405 2.14 -0.30 -19.51
CA ARG A 405 3.50 -0.29 -20.10
C ARG A 405 4.60 -0.58 -19.08
N LYS A 406 4.25 -1.06 -17.88
CA LYS A 406 5.23 -1.36 -16.83
C LYS A 406 5.24 -2.85 -16.53
N LYS A 407 6.44 -3.44 -16.55
CA LYS A 407 6.69 -4.82 -16.13
C LYS A 407 6.42 -4.98 -14.63
N ILE A 408 5.99 -6.17 -14.24
CA ILE A 408 5.75 -6.55 -12.85
C ILE A 408 6.68 -7.68 -12.46
N ASP A 409 7.46 -7.47 -11.41
CA ASP A 409 8.19 -8.54 -10.75
C ASP A 409 7.24 -9.39 -9.89
N LEU A 410 7.11 -10.66 -10.25
CA LEU A 410 6.22 -11.63 -9.62
C LEU A 410 6.72 -12.12 -8.25
N ASN A 411 8.02 -11.96 -7.98
CA ASN A 411 8.67 -12.45 -6.76
C ASN A 411 8.62 -11.44 -5.60
N GLN A 412 8.14 -10.23 -5.85
CA GLN A 412 7.96 -9.21 -4.83
C GLN A 412 6.61 -9.38 -4.08
N ARG A 413 6.31 -8.47 -3.16
CA ARG A 413 5.01 -8.42 -2.45
C ARG A 413 4.01 -7.60 -3.23
N ALA A 414 2.72 -7.84 -3.05
CA ALA A 414 1.66 -6.98 -3.57
C ALA A 414 1.36 -5.77 -2.65
N ALA A 415 1.35 -5.97 -1.33
CA ALA A 415 0.99 -4.91 -0.37
C ALA A 415 1.84 -3.65 -0.55
N LEU A 416 1.18 -2.54 -0.93
CA LEU A 416 1.75 -1.21 -1.19
C LEU A 416 3.01 -1.21 -2.08
N ASN A 417 3.11 -2.21 -2.95
CA ASN A 417 4.15 -2.25 -3.97
C ASN A 417 3.70 -1.50 -5.23
N TYR A 418 4.08 -0.23 -5.32
CA TYR A 418 3.81 0.62 -6.48
C TYR A 418 4.58 0.21 -7.76
N GLN A 419 5.38 -0.85 -7.76
CA GLN A 419 5.98 -1.36 -9.00
C GLN A 419 4.90 -1.87 -9.95
N GLY A 420 4.97 -1.47 -11.21
CA GLY A 420 3.89 -1.72 -12.18
C GLY A 420 2.77 -0.66 -12.12
N THR A 421 2.66 0.15 -11.06
CA THR A 421 1.72 1.27 -11.02
C THR A 421 2.29 2.47 -11.77
N GLY A 422 1.58 2.92 -12.79
CA GLY A 422 1.75 4.17 -13.51
C GLY A 422 0.55 5.09 -13.29
N ALA A 423 0.52 6.20 -14.02
CA ALA A 423 -0.61 7.13 -13.98
C ALA A 423 -1.93 6.45 -14.41
N VAL A 424 -1.84 5.49 -15.33
CA VAL A 424 -2.97 4.68 -15.85
C VAL A 424 -3.75 4.03 -14.71
N GLN A 425 -3.08 3.36 -13.76
CA GLN A 425 -3.72 2.70 -12.62
C GLN A 425 -4.52 3.67 -11.74
N TRP A 426 -4.01 4.88 -11.52
CA TRP A 426 -4.70 5.90 -10.72
C TRP A 426 -5.87 6.53 -11.49
N ILE A 427 -5.65 6.84 -12.77
CA ILE A 427 -6.66 7.41 -13.67
C ILE A 427 -7.83 6.45 -13.87
N ILE A 428 -7.60 5.14 -13.85
CA ILE A 428 -8.67 4.13 -13.98
C ILE A 428 -9.22 3.75 -12.61
N GLY A 429 -8.36 3.49 -11.63
CA GLY A 429 -8.74 2.93 -10.33
C GLY A 429 -9.59 3.88 -9.49
N ILE A 430 -9.28 5.19 -9.46
CA ILE A 430 -10.06 6.16 -8.68
C ILE A 430 -11.48 6.31 -9.25
N PRO A 431 -11.69 6.60 -10.56
CA PRO A 431 -13.03 6.70 -11.11
C PRO A 431 -13.83 5.39 -10.99
N LEU A 432 -13.16 4.24 -11.09
CA LEU A 432 -13.83 2.95 -11.02
C LEU A 432 -14.55 2.70 -9.69
N MET A 433 -14.05 3.29 -8.60
CA MET A 433 -14.69 3.26 -7.29
C MET A 433 -15.65 4.44 -7.09
N LEU A 434 -15.22 5.65 -7.42
CA LEU A 434 -15.97 6.87 -7.10
C LEU A 434 -17.17 7.11 -8.03
N LEU A 435 -17.03 6.84 -9.33
CA LEU A 435 -18.08 7.10 -10.32
C LEU A 435 -19.34 6.28 -10.06
N PRO A 436 -19.31 4.95 -9.88
CA PRO A 436 -20.53 4.21 -9.55
C PRO A 436 -21.09 4.57 -8.17
N ALA A 437 -20.22 4.84 -7.19
CA ALA A 437 -20.66 5.29 -5.87
C ALA A 437 -21.39 6.65 -5.95
N ALA A 438 -20.91 7.56 -6.79
CA ALA A 438 -21.54 8.84 -7.05
C ALA A 438 -22.85 8.69 -7.82
N ILE A 439 -22.88 7.87 -8.89
CA ILE A 439 -24.13 7.57 -9.62
C ILE A 439 -25.19 7.04 -8.66
N PHE A 440 -24.83 6.03 -7.87
CA PHE A 440 -25.74 5.45 -6.89
C PHE A 440 -26.16 6.44 -5.81
N GLY A 441 -25.19 7.12 -5.19
CA GLY A 441 -25.43 8.07 -4.10
C GLY A 441 -26.31 9.24 -4.53
N LEU A 442 -26.05 9.83 -5.70
CA LEU A 442 -26.82 10.97 -6.23
C LEU A 442 -28.23 10.54 -6.62
N THR A 443 -28.39 9.43 -7.34
CA THR A 443 -29.73 8.95 -7.73
C THR A 443 -30.56 8.50 -6.51
N ALA A 444 -29.91 7.88 -5.52
CA ALA A 444 -30.56 7.52 -4.27
C ALA A 444 -30.96 8.75 -3.43
N TYR A 445 -30.13 9.80 -3.42
CA TYR A 445 -30.39 11.03 -2.68
C TYR A 445 -31.50 11.88 -3.32
N PHE A 446 -31.48 12.06 -4.64
CA PHE A 446 -32.43 12.94 -5.33
C PHE A 446 -33.74 12.27 -5.73
N VAL A 447 -33.78 10.93 -5.84
CA VAL A 447 -34.97 10.21 -6.30
C VAL A 447 -35.45 9.20 -5.25
N SER A 448 -34.74 8.09 -5.10
CA SER A 448 -35.03 7.07 -4.08
C SER A 448 -33.95 6.00 -4.10
N PHE A 449 -33.81 5.29 -2.98
CA PHE A 449 -32.86 4.19 -2.83
C PHE A 449 -33.04 3.11 -3.91
N GLU A 450 -34.28 2.76 -4.21
CA GLU A 450 -34.68 1.77 -5.21
C GLU A 450 -34.28 2.20 -6.63
N VAL A 451 -34.45 3.47 -6.96
CA VAL A 451 -34.01 4.02 -8.26
C VAL A 451 -32.48 4.02 -8.37
N GLY A 452 -31.77 4.28 -7.26
CA GLY A 452 -30.32 4.15 -7.24
C GLY A 452 -29.85 2.72 -7.54
N LEU A 453 -30.48 1.72 -6.92
CA LEU A 453 -30.19 0.31 -7.18
C LEU A 453 -30.47 -0.06 -8.64
N LEU A 454 -31.65 0.33 -9.13
CA LEU A 454 -32.08 0.05 -10.50
C LEU A 454 -31.12 0.68 -11.51
N THR A 455 -30.63 1.89 -11.25
CA THR A 455 -29.67 2.58 -12.13
C THR A 455 -28.38 1.77 -12.29
N LEU A 456 -27.78 1.31 -11.19
CA LEU A 456 -26.57 0.48 -11.26
C LEU A 456 -26.82 -0.85 -11.98
N ILE A 457 -27.95 -1.51 -11.69
CA ILE A 457 -28.33 -2.77 -12.32
C ILE A 457 -28.50 -2.58 -13.82
N VAL A 458 -29.25 -1.57 -14.26
CA VAL A 458 -29.51 -1.29 -15.68
C VAL A 458 -28.19 -1.02 -16.41
N LEU A 459 -27.31 -0.18 -15.86
CA LEU A 459 -26.00 0.08 -16.46
C LEU A 459 -25.15 -1.20 -16.58
N GLY A 460 -25.13 -2.03 -15.54
CA GLY A 460 -24.43 -3.31 -15.56
C GLY A 460 -25.02 -4.28 -16.60
N VAL A 461 -26.34 -4.42 -16.63
CA VAL A 461 -27.04 -5.29 -17.61
C VAL A 461 -26.78 -4.82 -19.04
N ILE A 462 -26.85 -3.52 -19.32
CA ILE A 462 -26.53 -2.97 -20.65
C ILE A 462 -25.10 -3.39 -21.06
N GLY A 463 -24.13 -3.24 -20.15
CA GLY A 463 -22.76 -3.64 -20.44
C GLY A 463 -22.58 -5.15 -20.65
N ILE A 464 -23.33 -5.98 -19.93
CA ILE A 464 -23.37 -7.44 -20.16
C ILE A 464 -23.97 -7.75 -21.55
N LEU A 465 -25.08 -7.11 -21.93
CA LEU A 465 -25.70 -7.30 -23.25
C LEU A 465 -24.77 -6.85 -24.40
N LEU A 466 -23.95 -5.81 -24.16
CA LEU A 466 -22.97 -5.31 -25.12
C LEU A 466 -21.64 -6.09 -25.12
N HIS A 467 -21.53 -7.20 -24.39
CA HIS A 467 -20.30 -7.98 -24.20
C HIS A 467 -19.51 -8.21 -25.50
N GLN A 468 -20.17 -8.71 -26.55
CA GLN A 468 -19.49 -9.03 -27.81
C GLN A 468 -18.89 -7.78 -28.47
N LYS A 469 -19.62 -6.66 -28.46
CA LYS A 469 -19.16 -5.39 -29.05
C LYS A 469 -17.99 -4.82 -28.24
N LEU A 470 -18.11 -4.82 -26.91
CA LEU A 470 -17.09 -4.30 -26.00
C LEU A 470 -15.80 -5.12 -26.07
N ILE A 471 -15.88 -6.46 -26.04
CA ILE A 471 -14.70 -7.32 -26.17
C ILE A 471 -14.00 -7.12 -27.52
N LYS A 472 -14.76 -7.03 -28.62
CA LYS A 472 -14.16 -6.78 -29.94
C LYS A 472 -13.45 -5.42 -30.00
N PHE A 473 -14.09 -4.38 -29.48
CA PHE A 473 -13.49 -3.04 -29.37
C PHE A 473 -12.19 -3.05 -28.54
N ILE A 474 -12.22 -3.66 -27.36
CA ILE A 474 -11.06 -3.77 -26.48
C ILE A 474 -9.96 -4.59 -27.16
N THR A 475 -10.30 -5.70 -27.82
CA THR A 475 -9.36 -6.53 -28.57
C THR A 475 -8.61 -5.72 -29.61
N GLN A 476 -9.32 -4.87 -30.37
CA GLN A 476 -8.69 -4.00 -31.35
C GLN A 476 -7.67 -3.05 -30.69
N LYS A 477 -8.02 -2.44 -29.55
CA LYS A 477 -7.08 -1.56 -28.82
C LYS A 477 -5.84 -2.30 -28.32
N TYR A 478 -5.97 -3.54 -27.89
CA TYR A 478 -4.81 -4.37 -27.54
C TYR A 478 -3.95 -4.73 -28.74
N LEU A 479 -4.55 -5.00 -29.90
CA LEU A 479 -3.81 -5.22 -31.15
C LEU A 479 -3.04 -3.97 -31.58
N ASP A 480 -3.68 -2.80 -31.56
CA ASP A 480 -3.06 -1.51 -31.92
C ASP A 480 -1.85 -1.17 -31.02
N SER A 481 -1.90 -1.62 -29.75
CA SER A 481 -0.87 -1.35 -28.75
C SER A 481 0.12 -2.51 -28.54
N LYS A 482 -0.06 -3.63 -29.23
CA LYS A 482 0.68 -4.89 -29.04
C LYS A 482 2.19 -4.69 -29.01
N TYR A 483 2.75 -4.08 -30.05
CA TYR A 483 4.20 -3.90 -30.17
C TYR A 483 4.77 -2.94 -29.13
N LYS A 484 4.04 -1.87 -28.81
CA LYS A 484 4.41 -0.93 -27.74
C LYS A 484 4.45 -1.61 -26.37
N MET A 485 3.55 -2.55 -26.10
CA MET A 485 3.58 -3.36 -24.87
C MET A 485 4.76 -4.32 -24.83
N ILE A 486 5.02 -5.03 -25.93
CA ILE A 486 6.15 -5.98 -26.01
C ILE A 486 7.48 -5.25 -25.76
N ASP A 487 7.69 -4.11 -26.41
CA ASP A 487 8.88 -3.27 -26.17
C ASP A 487 8.96 -2.81 -24.71
N ALA A 488 7.86 -2.26 -24.18
CA ALA A 488 7.84 -1.74 -22.82
C ALA A 488 8.08 -2.80 -21.74
N PHE A 489 7.61 -4.04 -21.93
CA PHE A 489 7.85 -5.14 -20.98
C PHE A 489 9.27 -5.73 -21.05
N ASN A 490 10.04 -5.42 -22.10
CA ASN A 490 11.46 -5.79 -22.19
C ASN A 490 12.40 -4.77 -21.53
N GLN A 491 11.89 -3.59 -21.17
CA GLN A 491 12.66 -2.55 -20.49
C GLN A 491 12.60 -2.78 -18.96
N ASP A 492 13.77 -2.74 -18.30
CA ASP A 492 13.90 -2.90 -16.84
C ASP A 492 13.69 -1.61 -16.04
#